data_AF-A0A0W1S914-F1
#
_entry.id   AF-A0A0W1S914-F1
#
_cell.length_a   1.000
_cell.length_b   1.000
_cell.length_c   1.000
_cell.angle_alpha   90.00
_cell.angle_beta   90.00
_cell.angle_gamma   90.00
#
_symmetry.space_group_name_H-M   'P 1'
#
loop_
_entity.id
_entity.type
_entity.pdbx_description
1 polymer ?
#
loop_
_entity_poly.entity_id
_entity_poly.type
_entity_poly.pdbx_seq_one_letter_code
_entity_poly.pdbx_strand_id
1 'polypeptide(L)'
;MHPLQFLVPLDQLAAVEPVIPFAILALVLANFATRFLAHRSHVKQANDGADELSRFLPHSFTSGGLVLVSFLYLLVEPHGGMVMTVLVVGMFLTDFFEFEARNVEARNDRPLDRPNGGLTASVLVLLYAAYQSLFFLVADVWNAVI
;
A
#
# COMPACT_ATOMS: atom_id res chain seq x y z
N MET A 1 -29.46 12.79 -17.53
CA MET A 1 -28.20 13.06 -16.83
C MET A 1 -28.38 12.66 -15.39
N HIS A 2 -27.55 11.74 -14.88
CA HIS A 2 -27.61 11.39 -13.47
C HIS A 2 -27.09 12.58 -12.67
N PRO A 3 -27.78 13.06 -11.62
CA PRO A 3 -27.37 14.24 -10.86
C PRO A 3 -25.96 14.11 -10.24
N LEU A 4 -25.41 12.89 -10.15
CA LEU A 4 -24.06 12.60 -9.66
C LEU A 4 -22.95 12.76 -10.74
N GLN A 5 -23.28 12.82 -12.03
CA GLN A 5 -22.30 12.98 -13.12
C GLN A 5 -21.60 14.36 -13.11
N PHE A 6 -22.13 15.35 -12.39
CA PHE A 6 -21.54 16.68 -12.32
C PHE A 6 -20.33 16.75 -11.37
N LEU A 7 -20.25 15.85 -10.38
CA LEU A 7 -19.19 15.87 -9.36
C LEU A 7 -18.07 14.86 -9.65
N VAL A 8 -18.40 13.72 -10.28
CA VAL A 8 -17.43 12.67 -10.64
C VAL A 8 -17.71 12.25 -12.09
N PRO A 9 -16.72 12.30 -13.00
CA PRO A 9 -16.90 11.87 -14.38
C PRO A 9 -16.94 10.33 -14.46
N LEU A 10 -18.07 9.74 -14.07
CA LEU A 10 -18.25 8.29 -13.94
C LEU A 10 -17.93 7.53 -15.23
N ASP A 11 -18.23 8.11 -16.40
CA ASP A 11 -17.97 7.47 -17.69
C ASP A 11 -16.47 7.33 -17.98
N GLN A 12 -15.66 8.30 -17.54
CA GLN A 12 -14.19 8.24 -17.65
C GLN A 12 -13.60 7.27 -16.62
N LEU A 13 -14.26 7.13 -15.46
CA LEU A 13 -13.87 6.20 -14.41
C LEU A 13 -14.11 4.74 -14.82
N ALA A 14 -15.24 4.47 -15.49
CA ALA A 14 -15.55 3.15 -16.04
C ALA A 14 -14.53 2.72 -17.11
N ALA A 15 -13.93 3.65 -17.85
CA ALA A 15 -12.91 3.32 -18.85
C ALA A 15 -11.59 2.81 -18.24
N VAL A 16 -11.26 3.21 -17.00
CA VAL A 16 -10.04 2.79 -16.30
C VAL A 16 -10.26 1.64 -15.33
N GLU A 17 -11.51 1.28 -15.05
CA GLU A 17 -11.94 0.20 -14.16
C GLU A 17 -11.10 -1.08 -14.30
N PRO A 18 -10.88 -1.65 -15.51
CA PRO A 18 -10.15 -2.91 -15.65
C PRO A 18 -8.66 -2.79 -15.29
N VAL A 19 -8.11 -1.58 -15.34
CA VAL A 19 -6.67 -1.33 -15.15
C VAL A 19 -6.36 -1.04 -13.67
N ILE A 20 -7.34 -0.57 -12.89
CA ILE A 20 -7.14 -0.20 -11.49
C ILE A 20 -6.55 -1.34 -10.64
N PRO A 21 -7.05 -2.59 -10.70
CA PRO A 21 -6.46 -3.69 -9.91
C PRO A 21 -4.98 -3.93 -10.23
N PHE A 22 -4.58 -3.84 -11.50
CA PHE A 22 -3.18 -3.98 -11.92
C PHE A 22 -2.32 -2.80 -11.46
N ALA A 23 -2.86 -1.58 -11.50
CA ALA A 23 -2.19 -0.39 -10.98
C ALA A 23 -1.95 -0.50 -9.47
N ILE A 24 -2.93 -1.02 -8.71
CA ILE A 24 -2.77 -1.31 -7.28
C ILE A 24 -1.66 -2.34 -7.08
N LEU A 25 -1.70 -3.47 -7.80
CA LEU A 25 -0.67 -4.50 -7.68
C LEU A 25 0.74 -3.92 -7.94
N ALA A 26 0.91 -3.15 -9.01
CA ALA A 26 2.18 -2.50 -9.32
C ALA A 26 2.63 -1.53 -8.21
N LEU A 27 1.71 -0.73 -7.67
CA LEU A 27 2.00 0.16 -6.55
C LEU A 27 2.35 -0.60 -5.26
N VAL A 28 1.73 -1.75 -5.00
CA VAL A 28 2.08 -2.61 -3.85
C VAL A 28 3.50 -3.12 -3.99
N LEU A 29 3.89 -3.61 -5.18
CA LEU A 29 5.27 -4.05 -5.43
C LEU A 29 6.26 -2.88 -5.29
N ALA A 30 5.92 -1.70 -5.80
CA ALA A 30 6.72 -0.49 -5.61
C ALA A 30 6.83 -0.12 -4.12
N ASN A 31 5.76 -0.26 -3.33
CA ASN A 31 5.75 0.00 -1.90
C ASN A 31 6.67 -0.95 -1.11
N PHE A 32 6.72 -2.23 -1.48
CA PHE A 32 7.70 -3.19 -0.92
C PHE A 32 9.13 -2.73 -1.22
N ALA A 33 9.42 -2.36 -2.47
CA ALA A 33 10.74 -1.91 -2.88
C ALA A 33 11.15 -0.64 -2.13
N THR A 34 10.27 0.37 -2.07
CA THR A 34 10.55 1.62 -1.37
C THR A 34 10.67 1.43 0.13
N ARG A 35 9.93 0.49 0.75
CA ARG A 35 10.08 0.16 2.17
C ARG A 35 11.46 -0.41 2.48
N PHE A 36 11.95 -1.32 1.65
CA PHE A 36 13.28 -1.90 1.81
C PHE A 36 14.36 -0.82 1.72
N LEU A 37 14.24 0.07 0.74
CA LEU A 37 15.16 1.20 0.57
C LEU A 37 15.05 2.20 1.74
N ALA A 38 13.84 2.47 2.24
CA ALA A 38 13.61 3.31 3.41
C ALA A 38 14.32 2.73 4.65
N HIS A 39 14.17 1.44 4.92
CA HIS A 39 14.85 0.79 6.03
C HIS A 39 16.38 0.93 5.94
N ARG A 40 16.96 0.70 4.76
CA ARG A 40 18.41 0.93 4.54
C ARG A 40 18.83 2.38 4.80
N SER A 41 18.03 3.34 4.33
CA SER A 41 18.29 4.77 4.56
C SER A 41 18.25 5.12 6.05
N HIS A 42 17.26 4.59 6.79
CA HIS A 42 17.09 4.88 8.21
C HIS A 42 18.20 4.26 9.04
N VAL A 43 18.62 3.02 8.73
CA VAL A 43 19.77 2.36 9.38
C VAL A 43 21.04 3.17 9.16
N LYS A 44 21.27 3.69 7.95
CA LYS A 44 22.41 4.56 7.68
C LYS A 44 22.36 5.83 8.54
N GLN A 45 21.22 6.52 8.58
CA GLN A 45 21.06 7.74 9.39
C GLN A 45 21.30 7.48 10.89
N ALA A 46 20.76 6.38 11.43
CA ALA A 46 21.00 6.00 12.82
C ALA A 46 22.49 5.72 13.10
N ASN A 47 23.18 5.02 12.20
CA ASN A 47 24.62 4.77 12.32
C ASN A 47 25.48 6.05 12.19
N ASP A 48 24.99 7.04 11.44
CA ASP A 48 25.61 8.36 11.31
C ASP A 48 25.32 9.27 12.54
N GLY A 49 24.60 8.76 13.55
CA GLY A 49 24.32 9.44 14.82
C GLY A 49 23.13 10.38 14.80
N ALA A 50 22.14 10.15 13.92
CA ALA A 50 20.94 10.98 13.85
C ALA A 50 19.96 10.68 15.00
N ASP A 51 19.71 11.68 15.85
CA ASP A 51 18.69 11.62 16.93
C ASP A 51 17.24 11.65 16.39
N GLU A 52 17.05 12.08 15.15
CA GLU A 52 15.75 12.08 14.48
C GLU A 52 15.92 11.67 13.03
N LEU A 53 15.17 10.66 12.61
CA LEU A 53 15.25 10.09 11.28
C LEU A 53 14.43 10.95 10.31
N SER A 54 14.97 11.18 9.11
CA SER A 54 14.22 11.82 8.03
C SER A 54 13.33 10.80 7.31
N ARG A 55 12.14 11.24 6.87
CA ARG A 55 11.23 10.40 6.08
C ARG A 55 11.81 10.12 4.70
N PHE A 56 11.78 8.85 4.29
CA PHE A 56 12.12 8.46 2.92
C PHE A 56 10.97 8.77 1.95
N LEU A 57 11.06 9.91 1.25
CA LEU A 57 10.01 10.43 0.37
C LEU A 57 9.45 9.42 -0.63
N PRO A 58 10.26 8.59 -1.33
CA PRO A 58 9.70 7.60 -2.26
C PRO A 58 8.73 6.64 -1.60
N HIS A 59 8.99 6.22 -0.36
CA HIS A 59 8.07 5.35 0.37
C HIS A 59 6.78 6.10 0.74
N SER A 60 6.89 7.32 1.28
CA SER A 60 5.74 8.17 1.58
C SER A 60 4.83 8.39 0.36
N PHE A 61 5.41 8.65 -0.82
CA PHE A 61 4.64 8.79 -2.06
C PHE A 61 3.97 7.49 -2.49
N THR A 62 4.65 6.35 -2.42
CA THR A 62 4.03 5.07 -2.75
C THR A 62 2.91 4.69 -1.78
N SER A 63 3.07 4.92 -0.48
CA SER A 63 2.02 4.62 0.51
C SER A 63 0.82 5.56 0.37
N GLY A 64 1.06 6.87 0.19
CA GLY A 64 -0.02 7.83 -0.07
C GLY A 64 -0.74 7.56 -1.39
N GLY A 65 0.02 7.22 -2.45
CA GLY A 65 -0.53 6.81 -3.74
C GLY A 65 -1.41 5.57 -3.63
N LEU A 66 -0.97 4.55 -2.88
CA LEU A 66 -1.79 3.36 -2.60
C LEU A 66 -3.10 3.69 -1.90
N VAL A 67 -3.08 4.57 -0.89
CA VAL A 67 -4.30 5.01 -0.20
C VAL A 67 -5.26 5.66 -1.21
N LEU A 68 -4.78 6.62 -2.01
CA LEU A 68 -5.59 7.32 -3.01
C LEU A 68 -6.17 6.37 -4.06
N VAL A 69 -5.36 5.48 -4.62
CA VAL A 69 -5.82 4.51 -5.63
C VAL A 69 -6.75 3.47 -5.02
N SER A 70 -6.59 3.10 -3.74
CA SER A 70 -7.54 2.21 -3.06
C SER A 70 -8.92 2.86 -2.93
N PHE A 71 -8.98 4.16 -2.61
CA PHE A 71 -10.25 4.89 -2.59
C PHE A 71 -10.86 5.03 -3.98
N LEU A 72 -10.03 5.22 -5.02
CA LEU A 72 -10.51 5.20 -6.40
C LEU A 72 -11.13 3.85 -6.75
N TYR A 73 -10.50 2.75 -6.33
CA TYR A 73 -11.02 1.41 -6.54
C TYR A 73 -12.34 1.17 -5.80
N LEU A 74 -12.49 1.70 -4.58
CA LEU A 74 -13.75 1.68 -3.83
C LEU A 74 -14.91 2.36 -4.57
N LEU A 75 -14.65 3.38 -5.39
CA LEU A 75 -15.71 4.05 -6.16
C LEU A 75 -16.23 3.20 -7.32
N VAL A 76 -15.35 2.39 -7.91
CA VAL A 76 -15.64 1.60 -9.11
C VAL A 76 -16.12 0.21 -8.73
N GLU A 77 -15.47 -0.42 -7.75
CA GLU A 77 -15.78 -1.75 -7.23
C GLU A 77 -15.99 -1.69 -5.72
N PRO A 78 -17.21 -1.39 -5.24
CA PRO A 78 -17.45 -1.06 -3.83
C PRO A 78 -17.04 -2.17 -2.85
N HIS A 79 -17.35 -3.43 -3.18
CA HIS A 79 -17.02 -4.54 -2.29
C HIS A 79 -15.51 -4.85 -2.31
N GLY A 80 -14.95 -5.00 -3.51
CA GLY A 80 -13.53 -5.28 -3.70
C GLY A 80 -12.64 -4.18 -3.13
N GLY A 81 -12.98 -2.94 -3.44
CA GLY A 81 -12.31 -1.73 -3.00
C GLY A 81 -12.44 -1.47 -1.51
N MET A 82 -13.56 -1.81 -0.85
CA MET A 82 -13.67 -1.63 0.60
C MET A 82 -12.64 -2.47 1.36
N VAL A 83 -12.53 -3.75 1.02
CA VAL A 83 -11.53 -4.64 1.62
C VAL A 83 -10.12 -4.14 1.31
N MET A 84 -9.85 -3.73 0.06
CA MET A 84 -8.55 -3.19 -0.33
C MET A 84 -8.18 -1.96 0.49
N THR A 85 -9.09 -0.99 0.60
CA THR A 85 -8.90 0.24 1.35
C THR A 85 -8.63 -0.03 2.83
N VAL A 86 -9.40 -0.92 3.47
CA VAL A 86 -9.17 -1.27 4.89
C VAL A 86 -7.77 -1.84 5.09
N LEU A 87 -7.34 -2.76 4.22
CA LEU A 87 -6.00 -3.36 4.29
C LEU A 87 -4.90 -2.31 4.06
N VAL A 88 -5.06 -1.46 3.03
CA VAL A 88 -4.08 -0.43 2.67
C VAL A 88 -3.97 0.63 3.76
N VAL A 89 -5.09 1.10 4.32
CA VAL A 89 -5.09 2.08 5.43
C VAL A 89 -4.47 1.47 6.68
N GLY A 90 -4.78 0.21 7.00
CA GLY A 90 -4.15 -0.50 8.12
C GLY A 90 -2.63 -0.63 7.94
N MET A 91 -2.17 -0.95 6.73
CA MET A 91 -0.75 -0.98 6.39
C MET A 91 -0.09 0.40 6.51
N PHE A 92 -0.73 1.45 5.98
CA PHE A 92 -0.25 2.82 6.09
C PHE A 92 -0.11 3.30 7.54
N LEU A 93 -1.11 3.01 8.39
CA LEU A 93 -1.05 3.33 9.81
C LEU A 93 0.07 2.55 10.52
N THR A 94 0.26 1.29 10.14
CA THR A 94 1.38 0.47 10.66
C THR A 94 2.72 1.11 10.31
N ASP A 95 2.93 1.52 9.05
CA ASP A 95 4.15 2.22 8.62
C ASP A 95 4.37 3.53 9.38
N PHE A 96 3.30 4.26 9.68
CA PHE A 96 3.39 5.50 10.46
C PHE A 96 3.91 5.26 11.88
N PHE A 97 3.33 4.31 12.61
CA PHE A 97 3.77 3.99 13.97
C PHE A 97 5.14 3.33 14.00
N GLU A 98 5.47 2.53 12.99
CA GLU A 98 6.78 1.91 12.87
C GLU A 98 7.88 2.97 12.65
N PHE A 99 7.59 4.03 11.90
CA PHE A 99 8.51 5.16 11.79
C PHE A 99 8.74 5.87 13.14
N GLU A 100 7.69 6.08 13.91
CA GLU A 100 7.80 6.69 15.23
C GLU A 100 8.60 5.80 16.21
N ALA A 101 8.35 4.49 16.19
CA ALA A 101 9.12 3.52 16.97
C ALA A 101 10.62 3.60 16.65
N ARG A 102 10.99 3.74 15.37
CA ARG A 102 12.39 3.88 14.96
C ARG A 102 13.04 5.18 15.43
N ASN A 103 12.30 6.28 15.51
CA ASN A 103 12.83 7.51 16.11
C ASN A 103 13.14 7.30 17.59
N VAL A 104 12.29 6.57 18.31
CA VAL A 104 12.54 6.19 19.70
C VAL A 104 13.77 5.27 19.80
N GLU A 105 13.93 4.29 18.90
CA GLU A 105 15.11 3.42 18.88
C GLU A 105 16.41 4.21 18.63
N ALA A 106 16.40 5.12 17.64
CA ALA A 106 17.53 5.96 17.30
C ALA A 106 17.97 6.85 18.48
N ARG A 107 17.02 7.49 19.17
CA ARG A 107 17.29 8.34 20.36
C ARG A 107 17.85 7.59 21.57
N ASN A 108 17.67 6.27 21.60
CA ASN A 108 18.12 5.43 22.71
C ASN A 108 19.36 4.61 22.33
N ASP A 109 20.07 4.97 21.26
CA ASP A 109 21.23 4.25 20.73
C ASP A 109 20.99 2.75 20.52
N ARG A 110 19.74 2.38 20.19
CA ARG A 110 19.37 1.00 19.90
C ARG A 110 19.48 0.72 18.41
N PRO A 111 19.93 -0.48 18.01
CA PRO A 111 19.90 -0.87 16.61
C PRO A 111 18.44 -0.88 16.13
N LEU A 112 18.20 -0.33 14.94
CA LEU A 112 16.84 -0.29 14.38
C LEU A 112 16.33 -1.69 14.07
N ASP A 113 15.13 -1.98 14.55
CA ASP A 113 14.49 -3.26 14.29
C ASP A 113 14.01 -3.37 12.83
N ARG A 114 13.81 -4.62 12.40
CA ARG A 114 13.24 -4.89 11.07
C ARG A 114 11.77 -4.45 11.00
N PRO A 115 11.29 -4.05 9.82
CA PRO A 115 9.91 -3.62 9.59
C PRO A 115 8.86 -4.75 9.67
N ASN A 116 8.83 -5.53 10.74
CA ASN A 116 8.03 -6.75 10.78
C ASN A 116 6.53 -6.45 10.67
N GLY A 117 6.06 -5.42 11.39
CA GLY A 117 4.65 -5.00 11.36
C GLY A 117 4.22 -4.53 9.98
N GLY A 118 4.95 -3.56 9.40
CA GLY A 118 4.66 -3.06 8.06
C GLY A 118 4.74 -4.17 7.01
N LEU A 119 5.75 -5.04 7.10
CA LEU A 119 5.94 -6.16 6.18
C LEU A 119 4.75 -7.13 6.22
N THR A 120 4.31 -7.55 7.40
CA THR A 120 3.13 -8.42 7.53
C THR A 120 1.89 -7.76 6.95
N ALA A 121 1.63 -6.49 7.26
CA ALA A 121 0.48 -5.77 6.71
C ALA A 121 0.54 -5.68 5.17
N SER A 122 1.73 -5.43 4.59
CA SER A 122 1.88 -5.38 3.13
C SER A 122 1.73 -6.73 2.45
N VAL A 123 2.07 -7.83 3.12
CA VAL A 123 1.81 -9.17 2.57
C VAL A 123 0.31 -9.39 2.44
N LEU A 124 -0.50 -8.99 3.42
CA LEU A 124 -1.96 -9.08 3.31
C LEU A 124 -2.50 -8.24 2.16
N VAL A 125 -2.01 -7.01 2.02
CA VAL A 125 -2.36 -6.14 0.89
C VAL A 125 -1.96 -6.76 -0.45
N LEU A 126 -0.76 -7.34 -0.55
CA LEU A 126 -0.28 -8.00 -1.76
C LEU A 126 -1.13 -9.20 -2.14
N LEU A 127 -1.45 -10.07 -1.17
CA LEU A 127 -2.28 -11.24 -1.41
C LEU A 127 -3.65 -10.84 -1.95
N TYR A 128 -4.26 -9.82 -1.35
CA TYR A 128 -5.56 -9.35 -1.80
C TYR A 128 -5.50 -8.62 -3.14
N ALA A 129 -4.45 -7.82 -3.40
CA ALA A 129 -4.24 -7.18 -4.70
C ALA A 129 -3.99 -8.20 -5.81
N ALA A 130 -3.21 -9.24 -5.53
CA ALA A 130 -2.97 -10.35 -6.45
C ALA A 130 -4.26 -11.13 -6.71
N TYR A 131 -5.07 -11.39 -5.69
CA TYR A 131 -6.39 -11.99 -5.87
C TYR A 131 -7.25 -11.14 -6.82
N GLN A 132 -7.40 -9.83 -6.56
CA GLN A 132 -8.25 -8.96 -7.39
C GLN A 132 -7.73 -8.79 -8.84
N SER A 133 -6.42 -8.85 -9.06
CA SER A 133 -5.82 -8.57 -10.38
C SER A 133 -5.45 -9.80 -11.19
N LEU A 134 -5.17 -10.95 -10.55
CA LEU A 134 -4.60 -12.13 -11.20
C LEU A 134 -5.49 -13.37 -11.11
N PHE A 135 -6.64 -13.31 -10.43
CA PHE A 135 -7.51 -14.48 -10.28
C PHE A 135 -7.97 -15.08 -11.61
N PHE A 136 -8.09 -14.27 -12.67
CA PHE A 136 -8.40 -14.75 -14.02
C PHE A 136 -7.42 -15.80 -14.53
N LEU A 137 -6.16 -15.83 -14.05
CA LEU A 137 -5.16 -16.84 -14.44
C LEU A 137 -5.48 -18.23 -13.88
N VAL A 138 -6.25 -18.30 -12.79
CA VAL A 138 -6.56 -19.55 -12.07
C VAL A 138 -8.06 -19.84 -12.02
N ALA A 139 -8.89 -18.94 -12.54
CA ALA A 139 -10.35 -19.00 -12.44
C ALA A 139 -10.92 -20.32 -12.96
N ASP A 140 -10.46 -20.80 -14.12
CA ASP A 140 -10.96 -22.05 -14.72
C ASP A 140 -10.69 -23.27 -13.82
N VAL A 141 -9.50 -23.31 -13.21
CA VAL A 141 -9.10 -24.41 -12.32
C VAL A 141 -9.88 -24.33 -11.00
N TRP A 142 -10.06 -23.11 -10.46
CA TRP A 142 -10.79 -22.88 -9.22
C TRP A 142 -12.27 -23.26 -9.34
N ASN A 143 -12.92 -22.80 -10.41
CA ASN A 143 -14.34 -23.05 -10.70
C ASN A 143 -14.64 -24.52 -11.05
N ALA A 144 -13.61 -25.34 -11.29
CA ALA A 144 -13.78 -26.78 -11.50
C ALA A 144 -13.92 -27.56 -10.17
N VAL A 145 -13.51 -26.96 -9.04
CA VAL A 145 -13.47 -27.62 -7.72
C VAL A 145 -14.52 -27.06 -6.77
N ILE A 146 -14.81 -25.76 -6.84
CA ILE A 146 -15.79 -25.04 -6.01
C ILE A 146 -16.99 -24.69 -6.86
#